data_AF-A0A7C1T2M8-F1
#
_entry.id   AF-A0A7C1T2M8-F1
#
_cell.length_a   1.000
_cell.length_b   1.000
_cell.length_c   1.000
_cell.angle_alpha   90.00
_cell.angle_beta   90.00
_cell.angle_gamma   90.00
#
_symmetry.space_group_name_H-M   'P 1'
#
loop_
_entity.id
_entity.type
_entity.pdbx_description
1 polymer ?
#
loop_
_entity_poly.entity_id
_entity_poly.type
_entity_poly.pdbx_seq_one_letter_code
_entity_poly.pdbx_strand_id
1 'polypeptide(L)'
;MRTCPHCGAKLDADAPDTTECPVCRNVVRPPNPYAKRLYWTMALTVLLYFILLFSLLFADNAAWLIAVFALAFLSGTYLLYVMYLYFRS
;
A
#
# COMPACT_ATOMS: atom_id res chain seq x y z
N MET A 1 25.40 6.13 5.83
CA MET A 1 25.88 5.87 4.45
C MET A 1 24.79 5.13 3.71
N ARG A 2 24.23 5.68 2.62
CA ARG A 2 23.25 4.96 1.78
C ARG A 2 24.00 3.94 0.92
N THR A 3 23.48 2.72 0.81
CA THR A 3 24.00 1.68 -0.09
C THR A 3 22.94 1.32 -1.12
N CYS A 4 23.37 1.02 -2.34
CA CYS A 4 22.47 0.60 -3.40
C CYS A 4 21.93 -0.80 -3.07
N PRO A 5 20.60 -1.02 -3.01
CA PRO A 5 20.04 -2.34 -2.72
C PRO A 5 20.30 -3.38 -3.82
N HIS A 6 20.68 -2.93 -5.02
CA HIS A 6 20.91 -3.82 -6.17
C HIS A 6 22.37 -4.28 -6.33
N CYS A 7 23.34 -3.39 -6.07
CA CYS A 7 24.76 -3.67 -6.31
C CYS A 7 25.65 -3.51 -5.07
N GLY A 8 25.10 -3.06 -3.94
CA GLY A 8 25.85 -2.86 -2.70
C GLY A 8 26.83 -1.69 -2.72
N ALA A 9 26.91 -0.93 -3.82
CA ALA A 9 27.78 0.23 -3.94
C ALA A 9 27.39 1.32 -2.91
N LYS A 10 28.39 2.03 -2.39
CA LYS A 10 28.18 3.19 -1.50
C LYS A 10 27.65 4.36 -2.34
N LEU A 11 26.52 4.94 -1.93
CA LEU A 11 26.02 6.21 -2.48
C LEU A 11 26.44 7.37 -1.57
N ASP A 12 26.64 8.53 -2.17
CA ASP A 12 26.80 9.78 -1.44
C ASP A 12 25.59 10.05 -0.54
N ALA A 13 25.87 10.54 0.67
CA ALA A 13 24.85 10.77 1.68
C ALA A 13 23.90 11.93 1.30
N ASP A 14 24.38 12.88 0.50
CA ASP A 14 23.64 14.07 0.03
C ASP A 14 23.10 13.93 -1.40
N ALA A 15 23.20 12.76 -2.02
CA ALA A 15 22.68 12.55 -3.37
C ALA A 15 21.15 12.65 -3.40
N PRO A 16 20.54 13.40 -4.34
CA PRO A 16 19.09 13.57 -4.43
C PRO A 16 18.33 12.25 -4.51
N ASP A 17 17.09 12.21 -4.03
CA ASP A 17 16.28 10.99 -3.86
C ASP A 17 15.90 10.25 -5.17
N THR A 18 16.33 10.77 -6.32
CA THR A 18 16.16 10.18 -7.65
C THR A 18 17.49 9.84 -8.33
N THR A 19 18.61 9.90 -7.61
CA THR A 19 19.93 9.70 -8.22
C THR A 19 20.09 8.24 -8.66
N GLU A 20 20.49 8.06 -9.91
CA GLU A 20 20.89 6.78 -10.45
C GLU A 20 22.15 6.29 -9.71
N CYS A 21 22.21 5.00 -9.38
CA CYS A 21 23.41 4.44 -8.82
C CYS A 21 24.57 4.56 -9.85
N PRO A 22 25.75 5.08 -9.49
CA PRO A 22 26.84 5.28 -10.44
C PRO A 22 27.41 3.96 -11.00
N VAL A 23 27.17 2.83 -10.32
CA VAL A 23 27.68 1.50 -10.73
C VAL A 23 26.68 0.74 -11.58
N CYS A 24 25.44 0.56 -11.10
CA CYS A 24 24.44 -0.25 -11.80
C CYS A 24 23.42 0.57 -12.60
N ARG A 25 23.51 1.91 -12.58
CA ARG A 25 22.55 2.86 -13.20
C ARG A 25 21.09 2.65 -12.82
N ASN A 26 20.81 1.89 -11.74
CA ASN A 26 19.45 1.71 -11.25
C ASN A 26 19.04 2.92 -10.40
N VAL A 27 17.81 3.39 -10.59
CA VAL A 27 17.24 4.49 -9.80
C VAL A 27 17.02 4.00 -8.36
N VAL A 28 17.73 4.60 -7.40
CA VAL A 28 17.57 4.26 -5.98
C VAL A 28 16.55 5.22 -5.38
N ARG A 29 15.26 4.82 -5.35
CA ARG A 29 14.25 5.59 -4.62
C ARG A 29 14.33 5.32 -3.12
N PRO A 30 14.11 6.34 -2.26
CA PRO A 30 13.93 6.11 -0.84
C PRO A 30 12.76 5.14 -0.60
N PRO A 31 12.84 4.26 0.42
CA PRO A 31 11.70 3.43 0.80
C PRO A 31 10.54 4.33 1.21
N ASN A 32 9.43 4.28 0.46
CA ASN A 32 8.24 5.06 0.79
C ASN A 32 7.67 4.57 2.14
N PRO A 33 7.56 5.43 3.16
CA PRO A 33 7.10 5.03 4.49
C PRO A 33 5.66 4.50 4.49
N TYR A 34 4.85 4.86 3.48
CA TYR A 34 3.48 4.40 3.31
C TYR A 34 3.37 3.07 2.55
N ALA A 35 4.45 2.53 1.98
CA ALA A 35 4.42 1.28 1.19
C ALA A 35 3.86 0.10 2.01
N LYS A 36 4.40 -0.11 3.21
CA LYS A 36 3.95 -1.20 4.09
C LYS A 36 2.49 -1.02 4.51
N ARG A 37 2.08 0.21 4.79
CA ARG A 37 0.69 0.55 5.15
C ARG A 37 -0.26 0.27 3.99
N LEU A 38 0.13 0.67 2.78
CA LEU A 38 -0.63 0.44 1.55
C LEU A 38 -0.90 -1.06 1.31
N TYR A 39 0.14 -1.90 1.36
CA TYR A 39 -0.01 -3.34 1.18
C TYR A 39 -0.93 -3.97 2.23
N TRP A 40 -0.79 -3.57 3.49
CA TRP A 40 -1.66 -4.04 4.57
C TRP A 40 -3.11 -3.62 4.37
N THR A 41 -3.35 -2.35 4.02
CA THR A 41 -4.70 -1.87 3.76
C THR A 41 -5.31 -2.56 2.55
N MET A 42 -4.56 -2.76 1.46
CA MET A 42 -5.04 -3.48 0.30
C MET A 42 -5.49 -4.90 0.65
N ALA A 43 -4.66 -5.65 1.39
CA ALA A 43 -5.01 -7.01 1.80
C ALA A 43 -6.28 -7.05 2.66
N LEU A 44 -6.42 -6.12 3.60
CA LEU A 44 -7.60 -6.02 4.47
C LEU A 44 -8.86 -5.62 3.69
N THR A 45 -8.74 -4.68 2.75
CA THR A 45 -9.86 -4.27 1.90
C THR A 45 -10.32 -5.44 1.02
N VAL A 46 -9.39 -6.17 0.39
CA VAL A 46 -9.72 -7.36 -0.42
C VAL A 46 -10.45 -8.42 0.41
N LEU A 47 -9.96 -8.70 1.63
CA LEU A 47 -10.62 -9.64 2.54
C LEU A 47 -12.05 -9.21 2.87
N LEU A 48 -12.28 -7.94 3.22
CA LEU A 48 -13.61 -7.42 3.55
C LEU A 48 -14.56 -7.48 2.35
N TYR A 49 -14.07 -7.17 1.14
CA TYR A 49 -14.87 -7.33 -0.07
C TYR A 49 -15.23 -8.79 -0.33
N PHE A 50 -14.31 -9.72 -0.08
CA PHE A 50 -14.59 -11.15 -0.21
C PHE A 50 -15.66 -11.60 0.79
N ILE A 51 -15.57 -11.16 2.05
CA ILE A 51 -16.58 -11.42 3.09
C ILE A 51 -17.93 -10.82 2.70
N LEU A 52 -17.96 -9.60 2.14
CA LEU A 52 -19.17 -8.97 1.64
C LEU A 52 -19.82 -9.78 0.52
N LEU A 53 -19.01 -10.23 -0.46
CA LEU A 53 -19.48 -11.02 -1.59
C LEU A 53 -20.11 -12.35 -1.13
N PHE A 54 -19.46 -13.06 -0.22
CA PHE A 54 -20.01 -14.27 0.39
C PHE A 54 -21.25 -13.97 1.22
N SER A 55 -21.24 -12.87 1.99
CA SER A 55 -22.41 -12.48 2.77
C SER A 55 -23.62 -12.19 1.87
N LEU A 56 -23.43 -11.55 0.72
CA LEU A 56 -24.51 -11.33 -0.25
C LEU A 56 -25.07 -12.63 -0.85
N LEU A 57 -24.26 -13.68 -0.95
CA LEU A 57 -24.71 -14.99 -1.45
C LEU A 57 -25.48 -15.81 -0.41
N PHE A 58 -25.15 -15.67 0.88
CA PHE A 58 -25.59 -16.62 1.92
C PHE A 58 -26.29 -15.98 3.12
N ALA A 59 -26.29 -14.65 3.28
CA ALA A 59 -26.85 -14.01 4.46
C ALA A 59 -28.28 -13.53 4.22
N ASP A 60 -29.21 -14.07 5.03
CA ASP A 60 -30.60 -13.60 5.07
C ASP A 60 -30.79 -12.39 6.02
N ASN A 61 -29.77 -12.04 6.80
CA ASN A 61 -29.84 -10.98 7.79
C ASN A 61 -29.39 -9.63 7.21
N ALA A 62 -30.37 -8.75 6.95
CA ALA A 62 -30.13 -7.40 6.45
C ALA A 62 -29.21 -6.55 7.36
N ALA A 63 -29.30 -6.69 8.69
CA ALA A 63 -28.45 -5.93 9.62
C ALA A 63 -26.97 -6.34 9.50
N TRP A 64 -26.72 -7.64 9.28
CA TRP A 64 -25.37 -8.16 9.03
C TRP A 64 -24.80 -7.63 7.72
N LEU A 65 -25.60 -7.67 6.65
CA LEU A 65 -25.20 -7.14 5.34
C LEU A 65 -24.84 -5.66 5.40
N ILE A 66 -25.64 -4.84 6.10
CA ILE A 66 -25.37 -3.42 6.28
C ILE A 66 -24.05 -3.20 7.05
N ALA A 67 -23.80 -3.96 8.11
CA ALA A 67 -22.58 -3.84 8.90
C ALA A 67 -21.32 -4.20 8.09
N VAL A 68 -21.35 -5.32 7.37
CA VAL A 68 -20.22 -5.76 6.53
C VAL A 68 -20.00 -4.78 5.37
N PHE A 69 -21.07 -4.28 4.75
CA PHE A 69 -20.99 -3.27 3.71
C PHE A 69 -20.33 -1.98 4.21
N ALA A 70 -20.77 -1.47 5.37
CA ALA A 70 -20.19 -0.26 5.97
C ALA A 70 -18.70 -0.44 6.26
N LEU A 71 -18.29 -1.59 6.79
CA LEU A 71 -16.88 -1.90 7.05
C LEU A 71 -16.04 -1.98 5.76
N ALA A 72 -16.56 -2.65 4.73
CA ALA A 72 -15.89 -2.74 3.43
C ALA A 72 -15.77 -1.35 2.77
N PHE A 73 -16.81 -0.52 2.85
CA PHE A 73 -16.82 0.84 2.33
C PHE A 73 -15.80 1.74 3.05
N LEU A 74 -15.80 1.74 4.38
CA LEU A 74 -14.83 2.50 5.18
C LEU A 74 -13.39 2.05 4.90
N SER A 75 -13.16 0.74 4.79
CA SER A 75 -11.86 0.20 4.40
C SER A 75 -11.42 0.68 3.01
N GLY A 76 -12.33 0.69 2.03
CA GLY A 76 -12.06 1.18 0.68
C GLY A 76 -11.71 2.67 0.65
N THR A 77 -12.48 3.51 1.34
CA THR A 77 -12.17 4.95 1.44
C THR A 77 -10.81 5.20 2.10
N TYR A 78 -10.50 4.43 3.13
CA TYR A 78 -9.20 4.49 3.81
C TYR A 78 -8.05 4.04 2.90
N LEU A 79 -8.26 3.00 2.09
CA LEU A 79 -7.28 2.57 1.09
C LEU A 79 -6.99 3.68 0.09
N LEU A 80 -8.01 4.37 -0.42
CA LEU A 80 -7.84 5.52 -1.32
C LEU A 80 -7.03 6.64 -0.65
N TYR A 81 -7.28 6.92 0.63
CA TYR A 81 -6.49 7.89 1.39
C TYR A 81 -5.02 7.48 1.52
N VAL A 82 -4.74 6.20 1.81
CA VAL A 82 -3.36 5.69 1.90
C VAL A 82 -2.67 5.68 0.54
N MET A 83 -3.39 5.36 -0.54
CA MET A 83 -2.89 5.48 -1.92
C MET A 83 -2.52 6.93 -2.24
N TYR A 84 -3.37 7.89 -1.89
CA TYR A 84 -3.08 9.30 -2.09
C TYR A 84 -1.79 9.72 -1.36
N LEU A 85 -1.63 9.33 -0.09
CA LEU A 85 -0.39 9.59 0.64
C LEU A 85 0.82 8.91 -0.01
N TYR A 86 0.67 7.66 -0.44
CA TYR A 86 1.74 6.92 -1.10
C TYR A 86 2.21 7.60 -2.40
N PHE A 87 1.30 8.01 -3.28
CA PHE A 87 1.64 8.63 -4.56
C PHE A 87 2.06 10.10 -4.47
N ARG A 88 1.63 10.81 -3.42
CA ARG A 88 2.08 12.18 -3.14
C ARG A 88 3.52 12.24 -2.61
N SER A 89 3.99 11.16 -1.99
CA SER A 89 5.32 11.06 -1.36
C SER A 89 6.38 10.61 -2.36
#